data_AF-A0A9P3GHZ4-F1
#
_entry.id   AF-A0A9P3GHZ4-F1
#
_cell.length_a   1.000
_cell.length_b   1.000
_cell.length_c   1.000
_cell.angle_alpha   90.00
_cell.angle_beta   90.00
_cell.angle_gamma   90.00
#
_symmetry.space_group_name_H-M   'P 1'
#
loop_
_entity.id
_entity.type
_entity.pdbx_description
1 polymer ?
#
loop_
_entity_poly.entity_id
_entity_poly.type
_entity_poly.pdbx_seq_one_letter_code
_entity_poly.pdbx_strand_id
1 'polypeptide(L)'
;MRVSLVAATSSTHGNAMGGRTIFPAFSCNGNTCTVTAPPNAKVSPPGWHQLFILDGPTPSFSHWVRIGGDPGKLGNWPNFPDFTRPGV
;
A
#
# COMPACT_ATOMS: atom_id res chain seq x y z
N MET A 1 -15.24 -8.51 -7.64
CA MET A 1 -14.10 -7.98 -6.86
C MET A 1 -12.88 -7.58 -7.69
N ARG A 2 -12.25 -6.46 -7.33
CA ARG A 2 -10.87 -6.06 -7.68
C ARG A 2 -10.14 -5.57 -6.43
N VAL A 3 -8.81 -5.59 -6.46
CA VAL A 3 -7.96 -4.91 -5.47
C VAL A 3 -7.21 -3.79 -6.19
N SER A 4 -7.13 -2.61 -5.58
CA SER A 4 -6.32 -1.50 -6.11
C SER A 4 -5.31 -1.00 -5.09
N LEU A 5 -4.18 -0.52 -5.59
CA LEU A 5 -3.15 0.20 -4.84
C LEU A 5 -3.05 1.61 -5.44
N VAL A 6 -3.33 2.63 -4.64
CA VAL A 6 -3.18 4.05 -5.03
C VAL A 6 -1.97 4.61 -4.29
N ALA A 7 -0.95 5.08 -5.02
CA ALA A 7 0.28 5.57 -4.38
C ALA A 7 0.05 6.89 -3.63
N ALA A 8 0.70 7.02 -2.47
CA ALA A 8 0.86 8.30 -1.81
C ALA A 8 1.53 9.28 -2.79
N THR A 9 0.83 10.38 -3.06
CA THR A 9 1.23 11.34 -4.10
C THR A 9 1.45 12.68 -3.44
N SER A 10 2.54 13.34 -3.79
CA SER A 10 2.73 14.76 -3.51
C SER A 10 2.38 15.56 -4.76
N SER A 11 1.84 16.76 -4.59
CA SER A 11 1.42 17.62 -5.70
C SER A 11 1.91 19.05 -5.49
N THR A 12 2.44 19.64 -6.55
CA THR A 12 2.84 21.05 -6.57
C THR A 12 2.89 21.55 -8.01
N HIS A 13 2.55 22.82 -8.23
CA HIS A 13 2.63 23.48 -9.54
C HIS A 13 1.92 22.69 -10.67
N GLY A 14 0.77 22.08 -10.37
CA GLY A 14 0.01 21.27 -11.34
C GLY A 14 0.63 19.90 -11.66
N ASN A 15 1.72 19.53 -11.01
CA ASN A 15 2.34 18.21 -11.16
C ASN A 15 1.88 17.29 -10.02
N ALA A 16 1.72 16.00 -10.31
CA ALA A 16 1.46 14.95 -9.32
C ALA A 16 2.59 13.91 -9.37
N MET A 17 3.51 13.97 -8.42
CA MET A 17 4.75 13.18 -8.46
C MET A 17 4.55 11.86 -7.73
N GLY A 18 4.87 10.76 -8.43
CA GLY A 18 4.74 9.40 -7.90
C GLY A 18 3.34 8.80 -8.03
N GLY A 19 2.34 9.59 -8.44
CA GLY A 19 0.96 9.16 -8.60
C GLY A 19 0.80 7.99 -9.57
N ARG A 20 0.17 6.94 -9.08
CA ARG A 20 -0.15 5.72 -9.84
C ARG A 20 -1.29 4.96 -9.17
N THR A 21 -2.07 4.27 -10.00
CA THR A 21 -3.06 3.29 -9.56
C THR A 21 -2.69 1.95 -10.17
N ILE A 22 -2.53 0.93 -9.34
CA ILE A 22 -2.13 -0.42 -9.75
C ILE A 22 -3.25 -1.38 -9.36
N PHE A 23 -3.61 -2.29 -10.26
CA PHE A 23 -4.55 -3.38 -9.99
C PHE A 23 -3.76 -4.70 -9.91
N PRO A 24 -3.27 -5.09 -8.72
CA PRO A 24 -2.53 -6.32 -8.55
C PRO A 24 -3.39 -7.56 -8.84
N ALA A 25 -2.71 -8.64 -9.25
CA ALA A 25 -3.31 -9.96 -9.21
C ALA A 25 -3.57 -10.37 -7.76
N PHE A 26 -4.69 -11.04 -7.51
CA PHE A 26 -5.03 -11.56 -6.20
C PHE A 26 -5.80 -12.87 -6.32
N SER A 27 -5.75 -13.69 -5.27
CA SER A 27 -6.54 -14.91 -5.13
C SER A 27 -7.13 -14.96 -3.73
N CYS A 28 -8.37 -15.43 -3.58
CA CYS A 28 -9.03 -15.53 -2.29
C CYS A 28 -9.49 -16.95 -2.00
N ASN A 29 -9.40 -17.33 -0.73
CA ASN A 29 -10.00 -18.55 -0.17
C ASN A 29 -10.94 -18.12 0.96
N GLY A 30 -12.24 -18.20 0.70
CA GLY A 30 -13.25 -17.57 1.56
C GLY A 30 -12.99 -16.07 1.72
N ASN A 31 -12.87 -15.61 2.96
CA ASN A 31 -12.65 -14.20 3.32
C ASN A 31 -11.16 -13.83 3.43
N THR A 32 -10.24 -14.73 3.09
CA THR A 32 -8.79 -14.45 3.12
C THR A 32 -8.27 -14.30 1.69
N CYS A 33 -7.67 -13.15 1.38
CA CYS A 33 -7.12 -12.86 0.07
C CYS A 33 -5.60 -12.67 0.12
N THR A 34 -4.89 -13.30 -0.82
CA THR A 34 -3.48 -13.06 -1.08
C THR A 34 -3.36 -12.12 -2.28
N VAL A 35 -2.71 -10.98 -2.06
CA VAL A 35 -2.50 -9.94 -3.08
C VAL A 35 -1.05 -9.96 -3.51
N THR A 36 -0.80 -10.06 -4.82
CA THR A 36 0.55 -10.10 -5.38
C THR A 36 1.12 -8.69 -5.47
N ALA A 37 2.27 -8.45 -4.83
CA ALA A 37 2.95 -7.16 -4.92
C ALA A 37 3.43 -6.86 -6.35
N PRO A 38 3.56 -5.58 -6.74
CA PRO A 38 4.16 -5.22 -8.03
C PRO A 38 5.55 -5.86 -8.22
N PRO A 39 5.89 -6.29 -9.44
CA PRO A 39 7.01 -7.21 -9.65
C PRO A 39 8.40 -6.59 -9.41
N ASN A 40 8.55 -5.26 -9.50
CA ASN A 40 9.81 -4.58 -9.25
C ASN A 40 9.64 -3.06 -9.05
N ALA A 41 10.72 -2.41 -8.60
CA ALA A 41 10.79 -0.98 -8.34
C ALA A 41 10.62 -0.07 -9.58
N LYS A 42 10.78 -0.60 -10.80
CA LYS A 42 10.52 0.18 -12.03
C LYS A 42 9.01 0.31 -12.29
N VAL A 43 8.22 -0.69 -11.87
CA VAL A 43 6.75 -0.65 -11.93
C VAL A 43 6.17 0.14 -10.75
N SER A 44 6.66 -0.14 -9.54
CA SER A 44 6.27 0.60 -8.33
C SER A 44 7.50 0.86 -7.45
N PRO A 45 8.10 2.06 -7.53
CA PRO A 45 9.17 2.47 -6.64
C PRO A 45 8.76 2.33 -5.17
N PRO A 46 9.72 2.10 -4.27
CA PRO A 46 9.40 1.95 -2.85
C PRO A 46 8.62 3.13 -2.29
N GLY A 47 7.50 2.86 -1.61
CA GLY A 47 6.62 3.91 -1.13
C GLY A 47 5.32 3.41 -0.52
N TRP A 48 4.59 4.34 0.10
CA TRP A 48 3.28 4.10 0.69
C TRP A 48 2.18 4.06 -0.38
N HIS A 49 1.29 3.09 -0.26
CA HIS A 49 0.10 2.96 -1.09
C HIS A 49 -1.13 2.74 -0.20
N GLN A 50 -2.26 3.29 -0.61
CA GLN A 50 -3.56 2.92 -0.09
C GLN A 50 -4.09 1.72 -0.85
N LEU A 51 -4.38 0.64 -0.13
CA LEU A 51 -5.05 -0.56 -0.66
C LEU A 51 -6.55 -0.42 -0.49
N PHE A 52 -7.29 -0.63 -1.58
CA PHE A 52 -8.75 -0.70 -1.58
C PHE A 52 -9.24 -2.04 -2.15
N ILE A 53 -10.29 -2.59 -1.54
CA ILE A 53 -11.06 -3.68 -2.09
C ILE A 53 -12.28 -3.08 -2.79
N LEU A 54 -12.51 -3.49 -4.04
CA LEU A 54 -13.60 -3.04 -4.89
C LEU A 54 -14.51 -4.24 -5.16
N ASP A 55 -15.50 -4.46 -4.30
CA ASP A 55 -16.47 -5.55 -4.41
C ASP A 55 -17.92 -5.06 -4.31
N GLY A 56 -18.28 -4.16 -5.23
CA GLY A 56 -19.57 -3.48 -5.25
C GLY A 56 -19.44 -2.04 -5.74
N PRO A 57 -20.47 -1.20 -5.55
CA PRO A 57 -20.46 0.20 -5.99
C PRO A 57 -19.58 1.10 -5.11
N THR A 58 -19.32 0.71 -3.86
CA THR A 58 -18.56 1.51 -2.88
C THR A 58 -17.24 0.81 -2.56
N PRO A 59 -16.08 1.48 -2.66
CA PRO A 59 -14.81 0.92 -2.23
C PRO A 59 -14.77 0.70 -0.72
N SER A 60 -13.92 -0.22 -0.26
CA SER A 60 -13.62 -0.36 1.16
C SER A 60 -12.99 0.91 1.75
N PHE A 61 -12.87 0.98 3.07
CA PHE A 61 -11.87 1.86 3.67
C PHE A 61 -10.46 1.45 3.21
N SER A 62 -9.56 2.44 3.10
CA SER A 62 -8.18 2.19 2.68
C SER A 62 -7.36 1.57 3.80
N HIS A 63 -6.48 0.64 3.45
CA HIS A 63 -5.37 0.24 4.31
C HIS A 63 -4.04 0.74 3.74
N TRP A 64 -3.23 1.38 4.58
CA TRP A 64 -1.89 1.81 4.17
C TRP A 64 -0.94 0.62 4.16
N VAL A 65 -0.30 0.40 3.02
CA VAL A 65 0.71 -0.64 2.81
C VAL A 65 1.99 -0.02 2.26
N ARG A 66 3.13 -0.56 2.68
CA ARG A 66 4.44 -0.18 2.15
C ARG A 66 4.86 -1.17 1.07
N ILE A 67 5.09 -0.68 -0.15
CA ILE A 67 5.53 -1.49 -1.29
C ILE A 67 7.01 -1.20 -1.55
N GLY A 68 7.76 -2.19 -2.05
CA GLY A 68 9.17 -2.04 -2.42
C GLY A 68 10.18 -2.25 -1.30
N GLY A 69 9.80 -2.99 -0.24
CA GLY A 69 10.67 -3.38 0.86
C GLY A 69 10.47 -2.59 2.15
N ASP A 70 11.25 -2.94 3.17
CA ASP A 70 11.20 -2.33 4.50
C ASP A 70 12.58 -1.85 4.96
N PRO A 71 13.13 -0.77 4.38
CA PRO A 71 14.42 -0.23 4.82
C PRO A 71 14.38 0.28 6.27
N GLY A 72 13.19 0.58 6.80
CA GLY A 72 13.02 0.97 8.20
C GLY A 72 13.05 -0.21 9.17
N LYS A 73 13.00 -1.45 8.67
CA LYS A 73 12.82 -2.67 9.47
C LYS A 73 11.70 -2.48 10.51
N LEU A 74 10.58 -1.89 10.10
CA LEU A 74 9.43 -1.58 10.93
C LEU A 74 8.93 -2.83 11.69
N GLY A 75 8.99 -4.01 11.04
CA GLY A 75 8.65 -5.28 11.68
C GLY A 75 9.60 -5.70 12.82
N ASN A 76 10.79 -5.12 12.90
CA ASN A 76 11.78 -5.38 13.96
C ASN A 76 11.76 -4.31 15.06
N TRP A 77 10.88 -3.31 14.96
CA TRP A 77 10.80 -2.28 16.00
C TRP A 77 10.28 -2.88 17.32
N PRO A 78 10.74 -2.37 18.48
CA PRO A 78 10.25 -2.84 19.77
C PRO A 78 8.72 -2.75 19.88
N ASN A 79 8.08 -3.85 20.26
CA ASN A 79 6.63 -3.92 20.45
C ASN A 79 6.27 -3.77 21.94
N PHE A 80 6.70 -2.66 22.54
CA PHE A 80 6.38 -2.31 23.93
C PHE A 80 5.45 -1.09 23.97
N PRO A 81 4.52 -1.00 24.96
CA PRO A 81 3.57 0.13 25.05
C PRO A 81 4.23 1.51 25.20
N ASP A 82 5.46 1.55 25.70
CA ASP A 82 6.26 2.76 25.96
C ASP A 82 7.20 3.13 24.80
N PHE A 83 7.24 2.33 23.72
CA PHE A 83 8.04 2.65 22.55
C PHE A 83 7.39 3.74 21.69
N THR A 84 8.03 4.90 21.61
CA THR A 84 7.60 5.97 20.71
C THR A 84 8.06 5.68 19.28
N ARG A 85 7.11 5.40 18.38
CA ARG A 85 7.38 5.14 16.97
C ARG A 85 7.78 6.43 16.25
N PRO A 86 8.96 6.52 15.64
CA PRO A 86 9.34 7.70 14.87
C PRO A 86 8.40 7.96 13.68
N GLY A 87 7.92 9.19 13.54
CA GLY A 87 7.13 9.61 12.37
C GLY A 87 5.65 9.21 12.40
N VAL A 88 5.10 8.91 13.58
CA VAL A 88 3.66 8.70 13.82
C VAL A 88 3.16 9.72 14.84
#